data_AF-A0AB39TM50-F1
#
_entry.id   AF-A0AB39TM50-F1
#
_cell.length_a   1.000
_cell.length_b   1.000
_cell.length_c   1.000
_cell.angle_alpha   90.00
_cell.angle_beta   90.00
_cell.angle_gamma   90.00
#
_symmetry.space_group_name_H-M   'P 1'
#
loop_
_entity.id
_entity.type
_entity.pdbx_description
1 polymer ?
#
loop_
_entity_poly.entity_id
_entity_poly.type
_entity_poly.pdbx_seq_one_letter_code
_entity_poly.pdbx_strand_id
1 'polypeptide(L)'
;MKSIVAGQWAGSALEFAELALGIDSAPFDALFGGVAGESATEYAARTDVAREVLAELWEADPESAKVAAELLRTAPVPLRRQRAAGRRPRSGVAA
;
A
#
# COMPACT_ATOMS: atom_id res chain seq x y z
N MET A 1 11.81 -1.69 13.07
CA MET A 1 11.54 -0.79 14.21
C MET A 1 10.16 -1.15 14.75
N LYS A 2 9.85 -0.86 16.01
CA LYS A 2 8.56 -1.17 16.63
C LYS A 2 8.13 0.08 17.40
N SER A 3 7.12 0.78 16.90
CA SER A 3 6.63 2.03 17.51
C SER A 3 5.11 1.96 17.65
N ILE A 4 4.58 2.63 18.68
CA ILE A 4 3.15 2.72 18.93
C ILE A 4 2.75 4.17 18.77
N VAL A 5 1.70 4.41 17.97
CA VAL A 5 1.11 5.73 17.74
C VAL A 5 -0.39 5.61 17.90
N ALA A 6 -0.99 6.43 18.78
CA ALA A 6 -2.42 6.39 19.10
C ALA A 6 -2.97 4.99 19.46
N GLY A 7 -2.13 4.10 20.02
CA GLY A 7 -2.50 2.72 20.37
C GLY A 7 -2.40 1.71 19.22
N GLN A 8 -2.03 2.14 18.01
CA GLN A 8 -1.75 1.28 16.86
C GLN A 8 -0.24 1.02 16.72
N TRP A 9 0.11 -0.16 16.23
CA TRP A 9 1.49 -0.59 16.03
C TRP A 9 1.97 -0.26 14.62
N ALA A 10 3.10 0.43 14.51
CA ALA A 10 3.82 0.60 13.27
C ALA A 10 4.96 -0.44 13.14
N GLY A 11 4.91 -1.26 12.11
CA GLY A 11 5.95 -2.20 11.70
C GLY A 11 7.04 -1.56 10.83
N SER A 12 6.78 -0.40 10.22
CA SER A 12 7.72 0.34 9.38
C SER A 12 7.80 1.83 9.71
N ALA A 13 8.82 2.52 9.19
CA ALA A 13 8.97 3.97 9.36
C ALA A 13 7.88 4.75 8.59
N LEU A 14 7.42 4.22 7.45
CA LEU A 14 6.33 4.80 6.67
C LEU A 14 5.01 4.70 7.45
N GLU A 15 4.69 3.51 7.93
CA GLU A 15 3.49 3.25 8.76
C GLU A 15 3.50 4.08 10.05
N PHE A 16 4.69 4.30 10.65
CA PHE A 16 4.81 5.21 11.77
C PHE A 16 4.48 6.65 11.39
N ALA A 17 4.97 7.14 10.25
CA ALA A 17 4.69 8.50 9.77
C ALA A 17 3.21 8.68 9.42
N GLU A 18 2.60 7.70 8.79
CA GLU A 18 1.16 7.65 8.48
C GLU A 18 0.32 7.78 9.74
N LEU A 19 0.55 6.89 10.71
CA LEU A 19 -0.16 6.92 11.99
C LEU A 19 0.10 8.22 12.78
N ALA A 20 1.33 8.77 12.73
CA ALA A 20 1.68 9.99 13.46
C ALA A 20 1.08 11.26 12.87
N LEU A 21 0.90 11.28 11.54
CA LEU A 21 0.30 12.39 10.82
C LEU A 21 -1.22 12.23 10.65
N GLY A 22 -1.78 11.09 11.07
CA GLY A 22 -3.21 10.78 10.92
C GLY A 22 -3.65 10.60 9.48
N ILE A 23 -2.71 10.28 8.58
CA ILE A 23 -2.95 10.02 7.17
C ILE A 23 -3.03 8.50 6.99
N ASP A 24 -4.20 8.02 6.60
CA ASP A 24 -4.39 6.64 6.18
C ASP A 24 -4.26 6.61 4.66
N SER A 25 -3.03 6.55 4.16
CA SER A 25 -2.75 6.44 2.71
C SER A 25 -3.13 5.05 2.17
N ALA A 26 -3.38 4.08 3.07
CA ALA A 26 -3.60 2.69 2.72
C ALA A 26 -4.75 2.48 1.71
N PRO A 27 -5.91 3.16 1.78
CA PRO A 27 -6.96 3.01 0.78
C PRO A 27 -6.58 3.64 -0.57
N PHE A 28 -5.90 4.80 -0.55
CA PHE A 28 -5.54 5.54 -1.75
C PHE A 28 -4.40 4.84 -2.51
N ASP A 29 -3.31 4.52 -1.81
CA ASP A 29 -2.15 3.84 -2.38
C ASP A 29 -2.48 2.42 -2.81
N ALA A 30 -3.29 1.68 -2.06
CA ALA A 30 -3.70 0.34 -2.47
C ALA A 30 -4.62 0.37 -3.70
N LEU A 31 -5.53 1.35 -3.80
CA LEU A 31 -6.45 1.49 -4.93
C LEU A 31 -5.69 1.75 -6.23
N PHE A 32 -4.78 2.74 -6.24
CA PHE A 32 -4.03 3.13 -7.44
C PHE A 32 -2.72 2.35 -7.64
N GLY A 33 -1.93 2.19 -6.57
CA GLY A 33 -0.62 1.51 -6.58
C GLY A 33 -0.68 -0.02 -6.51
N GLY A 34 -1.85 -0.60 -6.22
CA GLY A 34 -2.11 -2.03 -6.26
C GLY A 34 -1.69 -2.81 -5.00
N VAL A 35 -2.17 -4.05 -4.91
CA VAL A 35 -1.98 -4.89 -3.72
C VAL A 35 -1.03 -6.05 -4.01
N ALA A 36 -0.03 -6.22 -3.15
CA ALA A 36 0.97 -7.27 -3.30
C ALA A 36 0.34 -8.68 -3.20
N GLY A 37 0.46 -9.46 -4.27
CA GLY A 37 -0.12 -10.80 -4.37
C GLY A 37 -1.57 -10.82 -4.86
N GLU A 38 -2.10 -9.72 -5.38
CA GLU A 38 -3.41 -9.70 -6.04
C GLU A 38 -3.46 -10.68 -7.22
N SER A 39 -4.59 -11.37 -7.32
CA SER A 39 -4.95 -12.19 -8.48
C SER A 39 -5.35 -11.30 -9.67
N ALA A 40 -5.40 -11.90 -10.86
CA ALA A 40 -5.84 -11.18 -12.06
C ALA A 40 -7.28 -10.63 -11.92
N THR A 41 -8.16 -11.34 -11.21
CA THR A 41 -9.54 -10.91 -10.96
C THR A 41 -9.59 -9.75 -9.97
N GLU A 42 -8.80 -9.79 -8.90
CA GLU A 42 -8.70 -8.69 -7.93
C GLU A 42 -8.09 -7.44 -8.58
N TYR A 43 -7.07 -7.60 -9.42
CA TYR A 43 -6.52 -6.52 -10.23
C TYR A 43 -7.58 -5.88 -11.15
N ALA A 44 -8.36 -6.71 -11.86
CA ALA A 44 -9.40 -6.20 -12.76
C ALA A 44 -10.44 -5.40 -11.98
N ALA A 45 -10.96 -5.93 -10.87
CA ALA A 45 -11.93 -5.26 -10.03
C ALA A 45 -11.38 -3.95 -9.43
N ARG A 46 -10.14 -3.98 -8.91
CA ARG A 46 -9.50 -2.79 -8.35
C ARG A 46 -9.29 -1.72 -9.41
N THR A 47 -8.76 -2.07 -10.58
CA THR A 47 -8.50 -1.10 -11.65
C THR A 47 -9.77 -0.53 -12.27
N ASP A 48 -10.88 -1.25 -12.22
CA ASP A 48 -12.21 -0.74 -12.58
C ASP A 48 -12.62 0.41 -11.64
N VAL A 49 -12.66 0.11 -10.34
CA VAL A 49 -12.95 1.12 -9.30
C VAL A 49 -11.96 2.28 -9.33
N ALA A 50 -10.67 2.01 -9.53
CA ALA A 50 -9.64 3.05 -9.59
C ALA A 50 -9.87 4.02 -10.76
N ARG A 51 -10.41 3.55 -11.90
CA ARG A 51 -10.73 4.43 -13.03
C ARG A 51 -11.93 5.32 -12.73
N GLU A 52 -12.95 4.79 -12.06
CA GLU A 52 -14.12 5.57 -11.64
C GLU A 52 -13.71 6.68 -10.66
N VAL A 53 -12.96 6.31 -9.60
CA VAL A 53 -12.48 7.29 -8.61
C VAL A 53 -11.53 8.30 -9.24
N LEU A 54 -10.67 7.90 -10.18
CA LEU A 54 -9.79 8.83 -10.90
C LEU A 54 -10.59 9.87 -11.71
N ALA A 55 -11.71 9.48 -12.31
CA ALA A 55 -12.57 10.41 -13.04
C ALA A 55 -13.19 11.46 -12.09
N GLU A 56 -13.69 11.04 -10.92
CA GLU A 56 -14.19 11.97 -9.91
C GLU A 56 -13.07 12.88 -9.36
N LEU A 57 -11.86 12.32 -9.19
CA LEU A 57 -10.71 13.05 -8.67
C LEU A 57 -10.23 14.14 -9.65
N TRP A 58 -10.33 13.91 -10.97
CA TRP A 58 -10.02 14.95 -11.96
C TRP A 58 -10.88 16.20 -11.82
N GLU A 59 -12.13 16.05 -11.37
CA GLU A 59 -13.04 17.18 -11.16
C GLU A 59 -12.80 17.86 -9.80
N ALA A 60 -12.50 17.08 -8.76
CA ALA A 60 -12.37 17.58 -7.39
C ALA A 60 -10.97 18.11 -7.06
N ASP A 61 -9.91 17.41 -7.48
CA ASP A 61 -8.51 17.72 -7.21
C ASP A 61 -7.58 17.21 -8.34
N PRO A 62 -7.35 18.03 -9.38
CA PRO A 62 -6.52 17.68 -10.52
C PRO A 62 -5.06 17.35 -10.17
N GLU A 63 -4.51 17.88 -9.08
CA GLU A 63 -3.12 17.58 -8.71
C GLU A 63 -3.02 16.18 -8.11
N SER A 64 -3.94 15.81 -7.21
CA SER A 64 -4.04 14.45 -6.71
C SER A 64 -4.37 13.45 -7.82
N ALA A 65 -5.19 13.84 -8.81
CA ALA A 65 -5.50 13.02 -9.97
C ALA A 65 -4.26 12.66 -10.81
N LYS A 66 -3.31 13.59 -10.98
CA LYS A 66 -2.05 13.31 -11.68
C LYS A 66 -1.22 12.26 -10.94
N VAL A 67 -1.13 12.36 -9.62
CA VAL A 67 -0.40 11.39 -8.78
C VAL A 67 -1.07 10.01 -8.86
N ALA A 68 -2.39 9.96 -8.72
CA ALA A 68 -3.18 8.73 -8.82
C ALA A 68 -3.05 8.06 -10.20
N ALA A 69 -3.09 8.85 -11.29
CA ALA A 69 -2.90 8.35 -12.64
C ALA A 69 -1.51 7.73 -12.85
N GLU A 70 -0.47 8.35 -12.27
CA GLU A 70 0.90 7.83 -12.34
C GLU A 70 1.05 6.53 -11.54
N LEU A 71 0.46 6.45 -10.34
CA LEU A 71 0.42 5.24 -9.54
C LEU A 71 -0.29 4.10 -10.29
N LEU A 72 -1.46 4.38 -10.87
CA LEU A 72 -2.23 3.40 -11.63
C LEU A 72 -1.48 2.90 -12.86
N ARG A 73 -0.74 3.78 -13.53
CA ARG A 73 0.12 3.43 -14.68
C ARG A 73 1.29 2.53 -14.29
N THR A 74 1.82 2.70 -13.09
CA THR A 74 3.04 2.04 -12.61
C THR A 74 2.79 0.85 -11.69
N ALA A 75 1.54 0.39 -11.56
CA ALA A 75 1.14 -0.80 -10.80
C ALA A 75 1.01 -2.07 -11.69
N PRO A 76 2.10 -2.79 -12.02
CA PRO A 76 2.07 -3.97 -12.88
C PRO A 76 1.54 -5.22 -12.20
N VAL A 77 1.00 -6.15 -12.99
CA VAL A 77 0.65 -7.51 -12.53
C VAL A 77 1.77 -8.51 -12.85
N PRO A 78 2.17 -9.39 -11.91
CA PRO A 78 1.84 -9.38 -10.48
C PRO A 78 2.84 -8.50 -9.70
N LEU A 79 2.32 -7.65 -8.80
CA LEU A 79 3.10 -6.99 -7.75
C LEU A 79 3.62 -8.09 -6.82
N ARG A 80 4.83 -8.59 -7.12
CA ARG A 80 5.47 -9.61 -6.29
C ARG A 80 5.61 -9.05 -4.90
N ARG A 81 5.03 -9.73 -3.91
CA ARG A 81 5.38 -9.50 -2.50
C ARG A 81 6.90 -9.43 -2.41
N GLN A 82 7.43 -8.27 -2.02
CA GLN A 82 8.73 -8.28 -1.38
C GLN A 82 8.54 -9.20 -0.17
N ARG A 83 9.11 -10.41 -0.22
CA ARG A 83 9.20 -11.28 0.94
C ARG A 83 9.89 -10.43 2.01
N ALA A 84 9.14 -9.98 3.01
CA ALA A 84 9.73 -9.56 4.28
C ALA A 84 10.70 -10.67 4.64
N ALA A 85 12.01 -10.38 4.61
CA ALA A 85 13.07 -11.37 4.67
C ALA A 85 12.79 -12.30 5.84
N GLY A 86 12.43 -13.55 5.52
CA GLY A 86 11.96 -14.53 6.48
C GLY A 86 12.98 -14.68 7.60
N ARG A 87 12.57 -14.30 8.81
CA ARG A 87 13.33 -14.47 10.04
C ARG A 87 13.57 -15.98 10.22
N ARG A 88 14.77 -16.47 9.86
CA ARG A 88 15.21 -17.81 10.23
C ARG A 88 15.17 -17.91 11.77
N PRO A 89 14.40 -18.83 12.37
CA PRO A 89 14.63 -19.16 13.77
C PRO A 89 15.99 -19.85 13.83
N ARG A 90 16.98 -19.19 14.44
CA ARG A 90 18.23 -19.84 14.80
C ARG A 90 17.89 -20.75 15.98
N SER A 91 17.77 -22.04 15.71
CA SER A 91 17.65 -23.06 16.73
C SER A 91 18.99 -23.23 17.45
N GLY A 92 18.92 -23.36 18.78
CA GLY A 92 19.91 -24.03 19.61
C GLY A 92 21.20 -23.26 19.87
N VAL A 93 21.52 -23.07 21.15
CA VAL A 93 22.66 -23.73 21.79
C VAL A 93 22.41 -23.72 23.31
N ALA A 94 22.60 -24.89 23.91
CA ALA A 94 22.71 -25.12 25.34
C ALA A 94 24.15 -24.85 25.81
N ALA A 95 24.31 -24.26 27.00
CA ALA A 95 25.42 -24.48 27.93
C ALA A 95 25.04 -23.87 29.29
#